data_AF-A0A970NYT2-F1
#
_entry.id   AF-A0A970NYT2-F1
#
_cell.length_a   1.000
_cell.length_b   1.000
_cell.length_c   1.000
_cell.angle_alpha   90.00
_cell.angle_beta   90.00
_cell.angle_gamma   90.00
#
_symmetry.space_group_name_H-M   'P 1'
#
loop_
_entity.id
_entity.type
_entity.pdbx_description
1 polymer ?
#
loop_
_entity_poly.entity_id
_entity_poly.type
_entity_poly.pdbx_seq_one_letter_code
_entity_poly.pdbx_strand_id
1 'polypeptide(L)'
;MNVAIIGAGAAGCFCAIHLKRLSPSVNVTLFEANRSPLAKVAVTGGGRCNLTNTFAEVGRLAAVYPRGERLMKRVLSVFDHADLCRWFEAEGVALTVQEDQCVFPASQDAGEIVRTLTRLLRRHDIPVRCGHRVVRIEALEPIGFRIHFGSGMPFDADAVVVTTGGSPKPDGLTMLDALGLDIVPPVPSLFALNVADEALRKRTGLVVQNTLVKLAGTRFQGSGPLLVTHFGFSGPAIIKLSSYAARHLAEHAYGGRLAVNWFGDADEAEVRARLFEQAGEHPRKTVLAAGPEEIPARLWEYLIAKAGLKPGVRWGETGTKNLNRLAGLLIHDEYEIRGKYRYKAEFVTCGGVALSNVSLNTLECRAHLGLYFAGEALDVDGITGGFNLQAAWSMGYVAASALASRIENPSGSRVLPSVTVD
;
A
#
# COMPACT_ATOMS: atom_id res chain seq x y z
N MET A 1 -5.38 27.87 -20.95
CA MET A 1 -5.39 26.39 -20.99
C MET A 1 -6.32 25.87 -19.90
N ASN A 2 -7.24 24.97 -20.24
CA ASN A 2 -8.16 24.29 -19.34
C ASN A 2 -7.63 22.89 -19.01
N VAL A 3 -7.48 22.59 -17.73
CA VAL A 3 -6.98 21.30 -17.23
C VAL A 3 -8.05 20.64 -16.37
N ALA A 4 -8.42 19.41 -16.72
CA ALA A 4 -9.31 18.59 -15.91
C ALA A 4 -8.49 17.60 -15.08
N ILE A 5 -8.68 17.58 -13.75
CA ILE A 5 -8.09 16.58 -12.87
C ILE A 5 -9.20 15.66 -12.37
N ILE A 6 -9.09 14.37 -12.66
CA ILE A 6 -10.15 13.39 -12.40
C ILE A 6 -9.83 12.61 -11.12
N GLY A 7 -10.58 12.91 -10.06
CA GLY A 7 -10.42 12.37 -8.70
C GLY A 7 -9.81 13.42 -7.76
N ALA A 8 -10.56 13.85 -6.74
CA ALA A 8 -10.11 14.79 -5.72
C ALA A 8 -9.56 14.07 -4.49
N GLY A 9 -8.70 13.07 -4.73
CA GLY A 9 -7.93 12.37 -3.70
C GLY A 9 -6.59 13.06 -3.42
N ALA A 10 -5.70 12.35 -2.72
CA ALA A 10 -4.36 12.82 -2.37
C ALA A 10 -3.60 13.39 -3.58
N ALA A 11 -3.38 12.55 -4.61
CA ALA A 11 -2.64 12.93 -5.82
C ALA A 11 -3.31 14.10 -6.56
N GLY A 12 -4.63 14.08 -6.72
CA GLY A 12 -5.36 15.08 -7.50
C GLY A 12 -5.37 16.45 -6.86
N CYS A 13 -5.66 16.54 -5.56
CA CYS A 13 -5.64 17.82 -4.85
C CYS A 13 -4.23 18.40 -4.79
N PHE A 14 -3.22 17.56 -4.54
CA PHE A 14 -1.82 18.00 -4.51
C PHE A 14 -1.36 18.49 -5.88
N CYS A 15 -1.66 17.73 -6.94
CA CYS A 15 -1.39 18.12 -8.33
C CYS A 15 -2.03 19.48 -8.67
N ALA A 16 -3.31 19.67 -8.35
CA ALA A 16 -4.03 20.90 -8.64
C ALA A 16 -3.39 22.13 -7.98
N ILE A 17 -3.06 22.02 -6.69
CA ILE A 17 -2.44 23.11 -5.92
C ILE A 17 -1.08 23.47 -6.51
N HIS A 18 -0.23 22.47 -6.78
CA HIS A 18 1.09 22.71 -7.34
C HIS A 18 1.04 23.28 -8.76
N LEU A 19 0.16 22.73 -9.62
CA LEU A 19 -0.01 23.23 -10.98
C LEU A 19 -0.44 24.70 -10.99
N LYS A 20 -1.37 25.07 -10.11
CA LYS A 20 -1.85 26.46 -10.02
C LYS A 20 -0.80 27.42 -9.47
N ARG A 21 0.10 26.96 -8.58
CA ARG A 21 1.25 27.74 -8.10
C ARG A 21 2.29 27.95 -9.20
N LEU A 22 2.61 26.91 -9.95
CA LEU A 22 3.62 26.94 -11.02
C LEU A 22 3.10 27.69 -12.24
N SER A 23 1.81 27.60 -12.55
CA SER A 23 1.22 28.23 -13.73
C SER A 23 -0.12 28.92 -13.37
N PRO A 24 -0.08 30.14 -12.80
CA PRO A 24 -1.27 30.83 -12.31
C PRO A 24 -2.35 31.09 -13.35
N SER A 25 -1.97 31.19 -14.64
CA SER A 25 -2.87 31.44 -15.77
C SER A 25 -3.70 30.21 -16.20
N VAL A 26 -3.41 29.03 -15.65
CA VAL A 26 -4.12 27.79 -16.00
C VAL A 26 -5.45 27.70 -15.26
N ASN A 27 -6.49 27.29 -15.99
CA ASN A 27 -7.80 27.01 -15.42
C ASN A 27 -7.85 25.53 -15.04
N VAL A 28 -7.75 25.22 -13.75
CA VAL A 28 -7.78 23.85 -13.23
C VAL A 28 -9.17 23.55 -12.67
N THR A 29 -9.79 22.43 -13.07
CA THR A 29 -11.02 21.92 -12.45
C THR A 29 -10.83 20.49 -11.97
N LEU A 30 -11.14 20.24 -10.70
CA LEU A 30 -11.18 18.90 -10.10
C LEU A 30 -12.59 18.32 -10.24
N PHE A 31 -12.69 17.09 -10.72
CA PHE A 31 -13.94 16.33 -10.77
C PHE A 31 -13.86 15.15 -9.81
N GLU A 32 -14.83 15.03 -8.89
CA GLU A 32 -14.87 13.99 -7.87
C GLU A 32 -16.19 13.22 -7.95
N ALA A 33 -16.11 11.90 -7.97
CA ALA A 33 -17.29 11.05 -8.07
C ALA A 33 -18.10 11.03 -6.76
N ASN A 34 -17.43 11.13 -5.61
CA ASN A 34 -18.06 11.16 -4.30
C ASN A 34 -18.65 12.53 -3.97
N ARG A 35 -19.44 12.59 -2.89
CA ARG A 35 -20.04 13.83 -2.38
C ARG A 35 -19.03 14.79 -1.74
N SER A 36 -17.89 14.26 -1.32
CA SER A 36 -16.82 15.02 -0.65
C SER A 36 -15.45 14.62 -1.21
N PRO A 37 -14.52 15.57 -1.40
CA PRO A 37 -13.15 15.26 -1.77
C PRO A 37 -12.40 14.62 -0.60
N LEU A 38 -11.23 14.04 -0.86
CA LEU A 38 -10.28 13.54 0.13
C LEU A 38 -10.85 12.49 1.10
N ALA A 39 -11.97 11.84 0.75
CA ALA A 39 -12.65 10.88 1.63
C ALA A 39 -11.75 9.72 2.07
N LYS A 40 -10.87 9.21 1.19
CA LYS A 40 -9.89 8.17 1.54
C LYS A 40 -8.82 8.70 2.49
N VAL A 41 -8.32 9.92 2.28
CA VAL A 41 -7.31 10.56 3.15
C VAL A 41 -7.84 10.68 4.58
N ALA A 42 -9.09 11.09 4.74
CA ALA A 42 -9.75 11.28 6.03
C ALA A 42 -9.81 10.02 6.90
N VAL A 43 -9.74 8.82 6.32
CA VAL A 43 -9.82 7.55 7.06
C VAL A 43 -8.48 6.81 7.15
N THR A 44 -7.44 7.26 6.44
CA THR A 44 -6.12 6.59 6.47
C THR A 44 -5.46 6.66 7.85
N GLY A 45 -4.65 5.65 8.19
CA GLY A 45 -3.95 5.59 9.48
C GLY A 45 -4.90 5.53 10.69
N GLY A 46 -6.10 4.99 10.51
CA GLY A 46 -7.15 4.98 11.54
C GLY A 46 -7.74 6.37 11.80
N GLY A 47 -7.82 7.22 10.78
CA GLY A 47 -8.28 8.61 10.91
C GLY A 47 -7.21 9.60 11.34
N ARG A 48 -5.94 9.17 11.44
CA ARG A 48 -4.80 10.02 11.82
C ARG A 48 -4.00 10.54 10.62
N CYS A 49 -4.16 9.91 9.45
CA CYS A 49 -3.37 10.12 8.24
C CYS A 49 -1.88 9.80 8.42
N ASN A 50 -1.47 8.61 7.98
CA ASN A 50 -0.05 8.28 7.86
C ASN A 50 0.49 8.87 6.55
N LEU A 51 0.95 10.13 6.58
CA LEU A 51 1.29 10.91 5.39
C LEU A 51 2.36 10.25 4.53
N THR A 52 3.39 9.74 5.20
CA THR A 52 4.61 9.19 4.58
C THR A 52 5.41 8.36 5.59
N ASN A 53 6.57 7.89 5.16
CA ASN A 53 7.60 7.24 5.97
C ASN A 53 8.90 8.05 5.87
N THR A 54 9.80 7.97 6.85
CA THR A 54 11.14 8.58 6.74
C THR A 54 12.06 7.83 5.77
N PHE A 55 11.70 6.60 5.39
CA PHE A 55 12.52 5.68 4.60
C PHE A 55 13.86 5.29 5.25
N ALA A 56 14.12 5.68 6.52
CA ALA A 56 15.39 5.41 7.20
C ALA A 56 15.72 3.91 7.29
N GLU A 57 14.69 3.07 7.40
CA GLU A 57 14.82 1.60 7.50
C GLU A 57 14.56 0.89 6.16
N VAL A 58 14.43 1.63 5.06
CA VAL A 58 14.14 1.08 3.74
C VAL A 58 15.43 0.87 2.96
N GLY A 59 16.00 -0.34 3.05
CA GLY A 59 17.21 -0.68 2.29
C GLY A 59 17.02 -0.73 0.77
N ARG A 60 15.82 -1.12 0.30
CA ARG A 60 15.48 -1.18 -1.14
C ARG A 60 14.04 -0.74 -1.38
N LEU A 61 13.81 0.09 -2.39
CA LEU A 61 12.46 0.53 -2.74
C LEU A 61 11.52 -0.62 -3.11
N ALA A 62 12.00 -1.68 -3.78
CA ALA A 62 11.19 -2.88 -4.03
C ALA A 62 10.62 -3.54 -2.77
N ALA A 63 11.23 -3.34 -1.59
CA ALA A 63 10.71 -3.88 -0.34
C ALA A 63 9.45 -3.14 0.13
N VAL A 64 9.27 -1.88 -0.27
CA VAL A 64 8.11 -1.06 0.13
C VAL A 64 7.18 -0.73 -1.02
N TYR A 65 7.64 -0.85 -2.26
CA TYR A 65 6.89 -0.73 -3.51
C TYR A 65 7.06 -1.99 -4.35
N PRO A 66 6.25 -3.04 -4.11
CA PRO A 66 6.40 -4.30 -4.83
C PRO A 66 6.14 -4.15 -6.33
N ARG A 67 5.33 -3.16 -6.71
CA ARG A 67 5.11 -2.70 -8.09
C ARG A 67 5.54 -1.25 -8.18
N GLY A 68 6.05 -0.85 -9.36
CA GLY A 68 6.41 0.54 -9.61
C GLY A 68 7.76 1.01 -9.05
N GLU A 69 8.62 0.13 -8.52
CA GLU A 69 9.94 0.51 -7.99
C GLU A 69 10.72 1.47 -8.91
N ARG A 70 10.81 1.15 -10.21
CA ARG A 70 11.53 1.97 -11.19
C ARG A 70 10.91 3.36 -11.37
N LEU A 71 9.59 3.45 -11.32
CA LEU A 71 8.88 4.74 -11.39
C LEU A 71 9.13 5.52 -10.10
N MET A 72 8.92 4.88 -8.94
CA MET A 72 9.09 5.51 -7.64
C MET A 72 10.50 6.02 -7.41
N LYS A 73 11.53 5.31 -7.89
CA LYS A 73 12.92 5.80 -7.84
C LYS A 73 13.08 7.15 -8.55
N ARG A 74 12.42 7.35 -9.70
CA ARG A 74 12.49 8.62 -10.45
C ARG A 74 11.62 9.70 -9.83
N VAL A 75 10.40 9.34 -9.44
CA VAL A 75 9.46 10.27 -8.82
C VAL A 75 10.03 10.82 -7.51
N LEU A 76 10.59 9.95 -6.66
CA LEU A 76 11.22 10.37 -5.39
C LEU A 76 12.53 11.14 -5.61
N SER A 77 13.19 11.07 -6.77
CA SER A 77 14.33 11.97 -7.05
C SER A 77 13.92 13.40 -7.38
N VAL A 78 12.63 13.64 -7.63
CA VAL A 78 12.07 14.96 -7.95
C VAL A 78 11.33 15.57 -6.76
N PHE A 79 10.59 14.75 -6.02
CA PHE A 79 9.86 15.16 -4.83
C PHE A 79 9.78 13.99 -3.86
N ASP A 80 10.57 14.04 -2.79
CA ASP A 80 10.69 12.95 -1.82
C ASP A 80 9.84 13.16 -0.56
N HIS A 81 10.11 12.35 0.48
CA HIS A 81 9.40 12.45 1.75
C HIS A 81 9.82 13.70 2.55
N ALA A 82 11.07 14.15 2.43
CA ALA A 82 11.56 15.32 3.12
C ALA A 82 10.98 16.60 2.48
N ASP A 83 10.87 16.65 1.15
CA ASP A 83 10.14 17.69 0.42
C ASP A 83 8.69 17.76 0.88
N LEU A 84 8.02 16.61 1.00
CA LEU A 84 6.65 16.52 1.47
C LEU A 84 6.50 17.07 2.90
N CYS A 85 7.38 16.66 3.81
CA CYS A 85 7.34 17.12 5.20
C CYS A 85 7.52 18.64 5.27
N ARG A 86 8.55 19.19 4.60
CA ARG A 86 8.78 20.64 4.52
C ARG A 86 7.58 21.38 3.96
N TRP A 87 6.94 20.83 2.92
CA TRP A 87 5.78 21.45 2.29
C TRP A 87 4.60 21.55 3.26
N PHE A 88 4.28 20.47 3.99
CA PHE A 88 3.17 20.48 4.95
C PHE A 88 3.46 21.39 6.16
N GLU A 89 4.71 21.41 6.65
CA GLU A 89 5.14 22.31 7.72
C GLU A 89 5.05 23.77 7.29
N ALA A 90 5.45 24.10 6.07
CA ALA A 90 5.28 25.44 5.49
C ALA A 90 3.80 25.85 5.34
N GLU A 91 2.90 24.87 5.21
CA GLU A 91 1.44 25.08 5.21
C GLU A 91 0.80 25.11 6.61
N GLY A 92 1.64 25.05 7.67
CA GLY A 92 1.24 25.17 9.06
C GLY A 92 0.82 23.85 9.72
N VAL A 93 1.12 22.71 9.10
CA VAL A 93 0.85 21.38 9.68
C VAL A 93 2.12 20.86 10.35
N ALA A 94 2.14 20.86 11.69
CA ALA A 94 3.23 20.23 12.42
C ALA A 94 3.21 18.71 12.25
N LEU A 95 4.37 18.09 12.06
CA LEU A 95 4.51 16.65 11.83
C LEU A 95 5.25 15.96 12.97
N THR A 96 5.00 14.66 13.14
CA THR A 96 5.69 13.81 14.10
C THR A 96 6.05 12.46 13.48
N VAL A 97 7.23 11.95 13.83
CA VAL A 97 7.75 10.65 13.41
C VAL A 97 7.51 9.64 14.52
N GLN A 98 6.96 8.48 14.20
CA GLN A 98 6.77 7.36 15.13
C GLN A 98 7.98 6.40 15.11
N GLU A 99 8.05 5.51 16.11
CA GLU A 99 9.13 4.52 16.23
C GLU A 99 9.28 3.63 14.99
N ASP A 100 8.17 3.35 14.30
CA ASP A 100 8.13 2.56 13.06
C ASP A 100 8.39 3.39 11.78
N GLN A 101 8.99 4.58 11.94
CA GLN A 101 9.31 5.52 10.88
C GLN A 101 8.10 6.14 10.15
N CYS A 102 6.87 5.84 10.56
CA CYS A 102 5.69 6.46 9.99
C CYS A 102 5.59 7.93 10.41
N VAL A 103 5.12 8.79 9.50
CA VAL A 103 4.99 10.22 9.71
C VAL A 103 3.51 10.61 9.72
N PHE A 104 3.09 11.27 10.80
CA PHE A 104 1.71 11.69 11.04
C PHE A 104 1.64 13.19 11.31
N PRO A 105 0.48 13.85 11.15
CA PRO A 105 0.30 15.17 11.74
C PRO A 105 0.44 15.07 13.26
N ALA A 106 1.06 16.05 13.89
CA ALA A 106 1.25 16.09 15.33
C ALA A 106 -0.11 16.07 16.07
N SER A 107 -1.16 16.62 15.46
CA SER A 107 -2.55 16.56 15.96
C SER A 107 -3.14 15.15 16.02
N GLN A 108 -2.54 14.18 15.30
CA GLN A 108 -3.10 12.85 15.07
C GLN A 108 -4.52 12.88 14.45
N ASP A 109 -4.86 13.93 13.71
CA ASP A 109 -6.16 14.09 13.02
C ASP A 109 -5.96 14.22 11.50
N ALA A 110 -6.43 13.24 10.74
CA ALA A 110 -6.46 13.30 9.27
C ALA A 110 -7.28 14.50 8.76
N GLY A 111 -8.25 14.96 9.56
CA GLY A 111 -9.04 16.15 9.28
C GLY A 111 -8.18 17.40 9.11
N GLU A 112 -7.03 17.52 9.79
CA GLU A 112 -6.12 18.64 9.61
C GLU A 112 -5.57 18.69 8.18
N ILE A 113 -5.12 17.54 7.67
CA ILE A 113 -4.64 17.40 6.29
C ILE A 113 -5.73 17.75 5.28
N VAL A 114 -6.94 17.22 5.50
CA VAL A 114 -8.11 17.51 4.64
C VAL A 114 -8.45 19.00 4.64
N ARG A 115 -8.47 19.64 5.81
CA ARG A 115 -8.76 21.08 5.96
C ARG A 115 -7.68 21.92 5.29
N THR A 116 -6.40 21.58 5.45
CA THR A 116 -5.27 22.29 4.81
C THR A 116 -5.36 22.23 3.29
N LEU A 117 -5.55 21.04 2.70
CA LEU A 117 -5.69 20.90 1.25
C LEU A 117 -6.94 21.62 0.73
N THR A 118 -8.08 21.49 1.41
CA THR A 118 -9.32 22.17 1.02
C THR A 118 -9.20 23.70 1.09
N ARG A 119 -8.54 24.23 2.12
CA ARG A 119 -8.23 25.66 2.26
C ARG A 119 -7.37 26.13 1.09
N LEU A 120 -6.35 25.36 0.71
CA LEU A 120 -5.47 25.70 -0.41
C LEU A 120 -6.17 25.68 -1.76
N LEU A 121 -7.02 24.69 -2.02
CA LEU A 121 -7.84 24.66 -3.23
C LEU A 121 -8.72 25.91 -3.34
N ARG A 122 -9.34 26.34 -2.24
CA ARG A 122 -10.13 27.59 -2.18
C ARG A 122 -9.28 28.84 -2.35
N ARG A 123 -8.11 28.91 -1.70
CA ARG A 123 -7.19 30.05 -1.79
C ARG A 123 -6.71 30.30 -3.22
N HIS A 124 -6.58 29.24 -4.01
CA HIS A 124 -6.12 29.28 -5.39
C HIS A 124 -7.26 29.27 -6.43
N ASP A 125 -8.50 29.47 -5.98
CA ASP A 125 -9.72 29.49 -6.81
C ASP A 125 -9.86 28.24 -7.72
N ILE A 126 -9.50 27.07 -7.20
CA ILE A 126 -9.59 25.79 -7.92
C ILE A 126 -10.98 25.18 -7.67
N PRO A 127 -11.90 25.17 -8.67
CA PRO A 127 -13.20 24.54 -8.51
C PRO A 127 -13.08 23.02 -8.32
N VAL A 128 -13.78 22.52 -7.30
CA VAL A 128 -13.95 21.08 -7.03
C VAL A 128 -15.40 20.69 -7.24
N ARG A 129 -15.68 19.95 -8.32
CA ARG A 129 -17.01 19.49 -8.69
C ARG A 129 -17.23 18.07 -8.18
N CYS A 130 -17.83 17.98 -6.98
CA CYS A 130 -18.23 16.71 -6.38
C CYS A 130 -19.49 16.14 -7.03
N GLY A 131 -19.74 14.84 -6.85
CA GLY A 131 -20.85 14.12 -7.48
C GLY A 131 -20.74 13.99 -9.01
N HIS A 132 -19.58 14.30 -9.60
CA HIS A 132 -19.32 14.24 -11.04
C HIS A 132 -18.49 13.00 -11.36
N ARG A 133 -19.16 11.85 -11.48
CA ARG A 133 -18.51 10.62 -11.92
C ARG A 133 -18.22 10.69 -13.41
N VAL A 134 -16.94 10.68 -13.77
CA VAL A 134 -16.49 10.48 -15.15
C VAL A 134 -16.79 9.05 -15.58
N VAL A 135 -17.37 8.89 -16.76
CA VAL A 135 -17.73 7.59 -17.35
C VAL A 135 -16.98 7.30 -18.65
N ARG A 136 -16.43 8.34 -19.30
CA ARG A 136 -15.64 8.20 -20.52
C ARG A 136 -14.73 9.42 -20.73
N ILE A 137 -13.50 9.18 -21.16
CA ILE A 137 -12.57 10.21 -21.65
C ILE A 137 -12.27 9.86 -23.11
N GLU A 138 -12.48 10.83 -24.00
CA GLU A 138 -12.16 10.72 -25.42
C GLU A 138 -11.06 11.71 -25.77
N ALA A 139 -10.10 11.28 -26.59
CA ALA A 139 -9.14 12.20 -27.21
C ALA A 139 -9.83 12.99 -28.33
N LEU A 140 -9.52 14.28 -28.44
CA LEU A 140 -9.99 15.17 -29.50
C LEU A 140 -8.83 15.50 -30.45
N GLU A 141 -9.15 15.72 -31.73
CA GLU A 141 -8.19 16.18 -32.73
C GLU A 141 -8.20 17.71 -32.84
N PRO A 142 -7.04 18.38 -33.01
CA PRO A 142 -5.69 17.81 -33.10
C PRO A 142 -5.04 17.49 -31.74
N ILE A 143 -5.41 18.19 -30.67
CA ILE A 143 -4.98 17.94 -29.27
C ILE A 143 -6.12 18.36 -28.34
N GLY A 144 -6.44 17.52 -27.35
CA GLY A 144 -7.42 17.83 -26.30
C GLY A 144 -8.20 16.59 -25.88
N PHE A 145 -9.12 16.77 -24.93
CA PHE A 145 -9.94 15.69 -24.41
C PHE A 145 -11.36 16.15 -24.14
N ARG A 146 -12.32 15.25 -24.38
CA ARG A 146 -13.71 15.40 -23.93
C ARG A 146 -13.99 14.43 -22.79
N ILE A 147 -14.42 14.98 -21.66
CA ILE A 147 -14.75 14.24 -20.45
C ILE A 147 -16.27 14.12 -20.34
N HIS A 148 -16.78 12.89 -20.36
CA HIS A 148 -18.19 12.58 -20.20
C HIS A 148 -18.49 12.15 -18.77
N PHE A 149 -19.62 12.62 -18.25
CA PHE A 149 -20.09 12.31 -16.90
C PHE A 149 -21.31 11.41 -16.94
N GLY A 150 -21.59 10.70 -15.84
CA GLY A 150 -22.81 9.89 -15.71
C GLY A 150 -24.11 10.69 -15.82
N SER A 151 -24.04 12.00 -15.58
CA SER A 151 -25.11 12.97 -15.85
C SER A 151 -24.52 14.37 -16.07
N GLY A 152 -25.22 15.21 -16.82
CA GLY A 152 -24.80 16.58 -17.14
C GLY A 152 -24.06 16.71 -18.48
N MET A 153 -23.61 17.94 -18.77
CA MET A 153 -22.90 18.25 -20.00
C MET A 153 -21.43 17.79 -19.95
N PRO A 154 -20.87 17.28 -21.06
CA PRO A 154 -19.44 17.02 -21.16
C PRO A 154 -18.58 18.26 -20.90
N PHE A 155 -17.33 18.04 -20.53
CA PHE A 155 -16.33 19.08 -20.33
C PHE A 155 -15.16 18.87 -21.28
N ASP A 156 -14.77 19.91 -22.03
CA ASP A 156 -13.60 19.86 -22.91
C ASP A 156 -12.38 20.46 -22.18
N ALA A 157 -11.24 19.77 -22.28
CA ALA A 157 -9.99 20.16 -21.64
C ALA A 157 -8.81 20.03 -22.61
N ASP A 158 -7.82 20.90 -22.45
CA ASP A 158 -6.55 20.84 -23.21
C ASP A 158 -5.62 19.75 -22.66
N ALA A 159 -5.74 19.44 -21.35
CA ALA A 159 -5.03 18.36 -20.69
C ALA A 159 -5.89 17.71 -19.59
N VAL A 160 -5.61 16.45 -19.32
CA VAL A 160 -6.28 15.64 -18.30
C VAL A 160 -5.26 14.97 -17.40
N VAL A 161 -5.46 15.05 -16.08
CA VAL A 161 -4.69 14.27 -15.10
C VAL A 161 -5.63 13.29 -14.41
N VAL A 162 -5.38 11.99 -14.57
CA VAL A 162 -6.20 10.93 -13.96
C VAL A 162 -5.59 10.53 -12.62
N THR A 163 -6.34 10.81 -11.54
CA THR A 163 -5.98 10.59 -10.13
C THR A 163 -7.12 9.93 -9.35
N THR A 164 -7.86 9.04 -10.01
CA THR A 164 -9.07 8.39 -9.48
C THR A 164 -8.80 7.40 -8.35
N GLY A 165 -7.53 7.11 -8.08
CA GLY A 165 -7.12 6.04 -7.19
C GLY A 165 -7.35 4.65 -7.79
N GLY A 166 -7.10 3.62 -6.99
CA GLY A 166 -7.27 2.24 -7.40
C GLY A 166 -8.73 1.79 -7.33
N SER A 167 -9.09 0.83 -8.18
CA SER A 167 -10.34 0.10 -8.11
C SER A 167 -10.08 -1.39 -8.12
N PRO A 168 -10.52 -2.16 -7.11
CA PRO A 168 -10.39 -3.61 -7.12
C PRO A 168 -11.40 -4.28 -8.07
N LYS A 169 -12.20 -3.50 -8.80
CA LYS A 169 -13.13 -3.96 -9.82
C LYS A 169 -12.60 -3.63 -11.23
N PRO A 170 -12.72 -4.56 -12.20
CA PRO A 170 -12.37 -4.30 -13.60
C PRO A 170 -13.02 -3.02 -14.16
N ASP A 171 -14.28 -2.77 -13.80
CA ASP A 171 -15.04 -1.62 -14.31
C ASP A 171 -14.56 -0.25 -13.80
N GLY A 172 -13.59 -0.23 -12.88
CA GLY A 172 -13.14 1.03 -12.25
C GLY A 172 -12.32 1.93 -13.16
N LEU A 173 -11.82 1.41 -14.28
CA LEU A 173 -11.01 2.15 -15.26
C LEU A 173 -11.64 2.17 -16.66
N THR A 174 -12.89 1.72 -16.82
CA THR A 174 -13.58 1.70 -18.13
C THR A 174 -13.74 3.07 -18.76
N MET A 175 -13.66 4.14 -17.95
CA MET A 175 -13.62 5.51 -18.47
C MET A 175 -12.44 5.77 -19.41
N LEU A 176 -11.42 4.91 -19.41
CA LEU A 176 -10.23 4.99 -20.27
C LEU A 176 -10.30 4.09 -21.50
N ASP A 177 -11.36 3.28 -21.67
CA ASP A 177 -11.43 2.26 -22.74
C ASP A 177 -11.26 2.87 -24.14
N ALA A 178 -11.82 4.07 -24.36
CA ALA A 178 -11.74 4.78 -25.62
C ALA A 178 -10.31 5.26 -25.98
N LEU A 179 -9.38 5.20 -25.04
CA LEU A 179 -7.98 5.61 -25.23
C LEU A 179 -7.07 4.44 -25.61
N GLY A 180 -7.56 3.19 -25.57
CA GLY A 180 -6.80 2.01 -26.00
C GLY A 180 -5.53 1.74 -25.18
N LEU A 181 -5.57 2.01 -23.88
CA LEU A 181 -4.43 1.86 -22.97
C LEU A 181 -4.32 0.43 -22.44
N ASP A 182 -3.08 -0.05 -22.23
CA ASP A 182 -2.85 -1.31 -21.52
C ASP A 182 -3.25 -1.17 -20.04
N ILE A 183 -4.17 -2.01 -19.57
CA ILE A 183 -4.58 -2.07 -18.15
C ILE A 183 -4.08 -3.38 -17.54
N VAL A 184 -3.30 -3.26 -16.46
CA VAL A 184 -2.92 -4.42 -15.63
C VAL A 184 -4.12 -4.79 -14.76
N PRO A 185 -4.61 -6.05 -14.79
CA PRO A 185 -5.81 -6.46 -14.07
C PRO A 185 -5.77 -6.08 -12.59
N PRO A 186 -6.72 -5.25 -12.11
CA PRO A 186 -6.75 -4.84 -10.71
C PRO A 186 -7.12 -5.99 -9.78
N VAL A 187 -6.30 -6.22 -8.76
CA VAL A 187 -6.52 -7.22 -7.71
C VAL A 187 -6.26 -6.61 -6.32
N PRO A 188 -6.92 -7.09 -5.25
CA PRO A 188 -6.63 -6.63 -3.89
C PRO A 188 -5.16 -6.87 -3.49
N SER A 189 -4.62 -5.96 -2.69
CA SER A 189 -3.32 -6.02 -2.01
C SER A 189 -3.54 -5.73 -0.51
N LEU A 190 -2.58 -6.08 0.34
CA LEU A 190 -2.61 -5.79 1.79
C LEU A 190 -3.81 -6.40 2.54
N PHE A 191 -3.99 -7.72 2.45
CA PHE A 191 -5.15 -8.40 3.05
C PHE A 191 -4.77 -9.57 3.96
N ALA A 192 -5.66 -9.86 4.90
CA ALA A 192 -5.55 -11.00 5.80
C ALA A 192 -5.98 -12.30 5.11
N LEU A 193 -5.53 -13.45 5.61
CA LEU A 193 -5.76 -14.76 5.00
C LEU A 193 -6.70 -15.62 5.85
N ASN A 194 -7.67 -16.24 5.20
CA ASN A 194 -8.52 -17.27 5.80
C ASN A 194 -7.77 -18.60 5.80
N VAL A 195 -7.77 -19.31 6.92
CA VAL A 195 -7.16 -20.64 7.02
C VAL A 195 -8.15 -21.69 7.51
N ALA A 196 -7.97 -22.92 7.04
CA ALA A 196 -8.89 -24.02 7.33
C ALA A 196 -8.92 -24.43 8.81
N ASP A 197 -7.77 -24.38 9.49
CA ASP A 197 -7.55 -24.97 10.80
C ASP A 197 -8.45 -24.34 11.89
N GLU A 198 -9.43 -25.12 12.36
CA GLU A 198 -10.36 -24.70 13.42
C GLU A 198 -9.72 -24.57 14.79
N ALA A 199 -8.74 -25.42 15.10
CA ALA A 199 -8.07 -25.42 16.39
C ALA A 199 -7.22 -24.16 16.55
N LEU A 200 -6.53 -23.73 15.49
CA LEU A 200 -5.85 -22.44 15.43
C LEU A 200 -6.84 -21.27 15.57
N ARG A 201 -7.95 -21.27 14.80
CA ARG A 201 -8.91 -20.15 14.81
C ARG A 201 -9.54 -19.88 16.17
N LYS A 202 -9.63 -20.91 17.04
CA LYS A 202 -10.03 -20.78 18.46
C LYS A 202 -9.00 -20.04 19.34
N ARG A 203 -7.82 -19.73 18.81
CA ARG A 203 -6.74 -18.96 19.44
C ARG A 203 -6.70 -17.50 18.96
N THR A 204 -7.85 -16.96 18.54
CA THR A 204 -7.99 -15.56 18.13
C THR A 204 -7.46 -14.57 19.19
N GLY A 205 -6.86 -13.48 18.71
CA GLY A 205 -6.31 -12.40 19.54
C GLY A 205 -4.85 -12.60 19.96
N LEU A 206 -4.25 -13.77 19.70
CA LEU A 206 -2.83 -13.99 19.99
C LEU A 206 -1.94 -13.33 18.95
N VAL A 207 -0.85 -12.71 19.41
CA VAL A 207 0.16 -12.09 18.57
C VAL A 207 1.51 -12.70 18.88
N VAL A 208 2.26 -13.06 17.84
CA VAL A 208 3.69 -13.40 17.91
C VAL A 208 4.46 -12.30 17.20
N GLN A 209 5.40 -11.66 17.89
CA GLN A 209 6.02 -10.41 17.42
C GLN A 209 7.01 -10.64 16.27
N ASN A 210 7.77 -11.73 16.32
CA ASN A 210 8.77 -12.05 15.30
C ASN A 210 8.39 -13.36 14.58
N THR A 211 7.85 -13.24 13.37
CA THR A 211 7.53 -14.40 12.53
C THR A 211 7.96 -14.16 11.09
N LEU A 212 8.16 -15.26 10.38
CA LEU A 212 8.30 -15.29 8.93
C LEU A 212 7.23 -16.22 8.36
N VAL A 213 6.43 -15.71 7.44
CA VAL A 213 5.42 -16.49 6.73
C VAL A 213 5.83 -16.64 5.28
N LYS A 214 5.61 -17.84 4.72
CA LYS A 214 5.93 -18.15 3.32
C LYS A 214 4.73 -18.79 2.65
N LEU A 215 4.52 -18.47 1.38
CA LEU A 215 3.61 -19.24 0.55
C LEU A 215 4.39 -20.44 -0.02
N ALA A 216 4.04 -21.65 0.43
CA ALA A 216 4.79 -22.87 0.15
C ALA A 216 4.93 -23.12 -1.36
N GLY A 217 6.12 -23.54 -1.79
CA GLY A 217 6.44 -23.75 -3.20
C GLY A 217 6.70 -22.47 -3.99
N THR A 218 6.77 -21.31 -3.34
CA THR A 218 7.05 -20.02 -4.00
C THR A 218 8.16 -19.26 -3.29
N ARG A 219 8.62 -18.16 -3.90
CA ARG A 219 9.56 -17.22 -3.29
C ARG A 219 8.90 -16.19 -2.38
N PHE A 220 7.56 -16.16 -2.30
CA PHE A 220 6.85 -15.10 -1.60
C PHE A 220 6.90 -15.33 -0.09
N GLN A 221 7.36 -14.32 0.62
CA GLN A 221 7.48 -14.33 2.07
C GLN A 221 7.19 -12.96 2.68
N GLY A 222 6.70 -12.93 3.91
CA GLY A 222 6.51 -11.71 4.69
C GLY A 222 6.96 -11.93 6.12
N SER A 223 7.47 -10.87 6.77
CA SER A 223 7.99 -10.94 8.14
C SER A 223 7.43 -9.83 9.03
N GLY A 224 7.44 -10.12 10.33
CA GLY A 224 7.02 -9.21 11.40
C GLY A 224 5.96 -9.85 12.29
N PRO A 225 5.18 -9.01 13.01
CA PRO A 225 4.13 -9.53 13.88
C PRO A 225 3.06 -10.29 13.10
N LEU A 226 2.63 -11.42 13.67
CA LEU A 226 1.56 -12.28 13.16
C LEU A 226 0.41 -12.30 14.17
N LEU A 227 -0.77 -11.93 13.71
CA LEU A 227 -2.00 -11.95 14.51
C LEU A 227 -2.83 -13.19 14.14
N VAL A 228 -3.15 -14.02 15.13
CA VAL A 228 -4.15 -15.08 15.00
C VAL A 228 -5.55 -14.47 15.16
N THR A 229 -6.44 -14.77 14.23
CA THR A 229 -7.81 -14.26 14.18
C THR A 229 -8.82 -15.40 14.13
N HIS A 230 -10.10 -15.07 14.31
CA HIS A 230 -11.19 -16.04 14.23
C HIS A 230 -11.36 -16.66 12.82
N PHE A 231 -10.79 -16.08 11.78
CA PHE A 231 -10.84 -16.60 10.39
C PHE A 231 -9.50 -17.15 9.88
N GLY A 232 -8.38 -16.80 10.52
CA GLY A 232 -7.04 -17.22 10.13
C GLY A 232 -5.98 -16.26 10.60
N PHE A 233 -5.17 -15.72 9.68
CA PHE A 233 -4.05 -14.86 10.05
C PHE A 233 -4.16 -13.45 9.48
N SER A 234 -3.70 -12.49 10.27
CA SER A 234 -3.54 -11.08 9.91
C SER A 234 -2.20 -10.54 10.47
N GLY A 235 -2.03 -9.23 10.50
CA GLY A 235 -0.84 -8.57 11.00
C GLY A 235 0.25 -8.36 9.94
N PRO A 236 1.28 -7.55 10.26
CA PRO A 236 2.30 -7.12 9.30
C PRO A 236 2.92 -8.23 8.44
N ALA A 237 3.18 -9.42 9.00
CA ALA A 237 3.75 -10.53 8.23
C ALA A 237 2.85 -10.96 7.06
N ILE A 238 1.54 -11.11 7.33
CA ILE A 238 0.53 -11.51 6.32
C ILE A 238 0.21 -10.37 5.37
N ILE A 239 0.14 -9.14 5.88
CA ILE A 239 -0.14 -7.95 5.06
C ILE A 239 0.99 -7.72 4.05
N LYS A 240 2.26 -7.88 4.46
CA LYS A 240 3.41 -7.85 3.52
C LYS A 240 3.37 -9.01 2.53
N LEU A 241 3.16 -10.24 3.00
CA LEU A 241 3.08 -11.43 2.13
C LEU A 241 2.00 -11.26 1.05
N SER A 242 0.78 -10.89 1.45
CA SER A 242 -0.35 -10.70 0.54
C SER A 242 -0.12 -9.55 -0.44
N SER A 243 0.62 -8.51 -0.04
CA SER A 243 1.06 -7.47 -0.96
C SER A 243 2.02 -8.02 -2.00
N TYR A 244 3.12 -8.66 -1.60
CA TYR A 244 4.09 -9.21 -2.54
C TYR A 244 3.51 -10.27 -3.46
N ALA A 245 2.63 -11.12 -2.95
CA ALA A 245 2.01 -12.23 -3.66
C ALA A 245 0.65 -11.89 -4.32
N ALA A 246 0.22 -10.62 -4.34
CA ALA A 246 -1.14 -10.23 -4.71
C ALA A 246 -1.65 -10.86 -6.03
N ARG A 247 -0.85 -10.78 -7.11
CA ARG A 247 -1.18 -11.36 -8.42
C ARG A 247 -1.19 -12.88 -8.40
N HIS A 248 -0.16 -13.49 -7.82
CA HIS A 248 -0.06 -14.94 -7.68
C HIS A 248 -1.23 -15.52 -6.90
N LEU A 249 -1.60 -14.91 -5.77
CA LEU A 249 -2.76 -15.30 -4.99
C LEU A 249 -4.05 -15.14 -5.81
N ALA A 250 -4.20 -14.08 -6.60
CA ALA A 250 -5.38 -13.91 -7.46
C ALA A 250 -5.48 -15.00 -8.54
N GLU A 251 -4.38 -15.35 -9.20
CA GLU A 251 -4.29 -16.43 -10.20
C GLU A 251 -4.68 -17.80 -9.62
N HIS A 252 -4.40 -18.02 -8.33
CA HIS A 252 -4.71 -19.26 -7.62
C HIS A 252 -6.01 -19.19 -6.82
N ALA A 253 -6.94 -18.31 -7.21
CA ALA A 253 -8.23 -18.10 -6.54
C ALA A 253 -8.11 -17.87 -5.02
N TYR A 254 -6.99 -17.30 -4.59
CA TYR A 254 -6.60 -17.03 -3.20
C TYR A 254 -6.46 -18.29 -2.34
N GLY A 255 -6.21 -19.45 -2.94
CA GLY A 255 -5.86 -20.70 -2.27
C GLY A 255 -4.34 -20.93 -2.21
N GLY A 256 -3.91 -21.91 -1.43
CA GLY A 256 -2.52 -22.31 -1.30
C GLY A 256 -2.19 -22.90 0.07
N ARG A 257 -0.90 -23.12 0.33
CA ARG A 257 -0.39 -23.51 1.65
C ARG A 257 0.50 -22.41 2.22
N LEU A 258 0.18 -21.96 3.43
CA LEU A 258 0.98 -21.02 4.21
C LEU A 258 1.88 -21.81 5.15
N ALA A 259 3.18 -21.56 5.14
CA ALA A 259 4.12 -22.04 6.15
C ALA A 259 4.48 -20.89 7.09
N VAL A 260 4.44 -21.14 8.40
CA VAL A 260 4.82 -20.19 9.45
C VAL A 260 6.07 -20.67 10.16
N ASN A 261 7.08 -19.80 10.22
CA ASN A 261 8.19 -19.89 11.15
C ASN A 261 7.89 -18.97 12.35
N TRP A 262 7.70 -19.58 13.51
CA TRP A 262 7.35 -18.91 14.76
C TRP A 262 8.54 -18.19 15.44
N PHE A 263 9.76 -18.37 14.93
CA PHE A 263 10.98 -17.73 15.41
C PHE A 263 11.60 -16.77 14.38
N GLY A 264 10.80 -16.28 13.44
CA GLY A 264 11.25 -15.30 12.45
C GLY A 264 12.15 -15.91 11.40
N ASP A 265 13.37 -15.43 11.29
CA ASP A 265 14.39 -15.87 10.34
C ASP A 265 15.28 -17.00 10.85
N ALA A 266 15.10 -17.42 12.12
CA ALA A 266 15.86 -18.52 12.70
C ALA A 266 15.69 -19.82 11.89
N ASP A 267 16.77 -20.58 11.74
CA ASP A 267 16.75 -21.87 11.06
C ASP A 267 16.41 -23.05 12.00
N GLU A 268 16.24 -24.24 11.42
CA GLU A 268 15.91 -25.45 12.18
C GLU A 268 17.02 -25.84 13.17
N ALA A 269 18.29 -25.59 12.86
CA ALA A 269 19.39 -25.91 13.76
C ALA A 269 19.39 -24.98 14.98
N GLU A 270 19.13 -23.69 14.78
CA GLU A 270 19.02 -22.67 15.82
C GLU A 270 17.83 -22.95 16.73
N VAL A 271 16.64 -23.18 16.16
CA VAL A 271 15.45 -23.51 16.97
C VAL A 271 15.64 -24.83 17.71
N ARG A 272 16.23 -25.85 17.07
CA ARG A 272 16.59 -27.10 17.74
C ARG A 272 17.51 -26.84 18.92
N ALA A 273 18.58 -26.06 18.75
CA ALA A 273 19.51 -25.73 19.83
C ALA A 273 18.80 -25.06 21.01
N ARG A 274 17.91 -24.09 20.76
CA ARG A 274 17.08 -23.45 21.79
C ARG A 274 16.19 -24.45 22.53
N LEU A 275 15.56 -25.40 21.83
CA LEU A 275 14.76 -26.43 22.47
C LEU A 275 15.60 -27.39 23.34
N PHE A 276 16.83 -27.69 22.93
CA PHE A 276 17.76 -28.50 23.75
C PHE A 276 18.20 -27.76 25.00
N GLU A 277 18.48 -26.46 24.89
CA GLU A 277 18.80 -25.59 26.03
C GLU A 277 17.65 -25.53 27.03
N GLN A 278 16.42 -25.23 26.55
CA GLN A 278 15.19 -25.28 27.35
C GLN A 278 15.02 -26.64 28.06
N ALA A 279 15.33 -27.74 27.36
CA ALA A 279 15.23 -29.06 27.93
C ALA A 279 16.22 -29.29 29.10
N GLY A 280 17.42 -28.72 28.99
CA GLY A 280 18.48 -28.79 30.00
C GLY A 280 18.23 -27.87 31.21
N GLU A 281 17.66 -26.68 30.99
CA GLU A 281 17.32 -25.73 32.05
C GLU A 281 16.10 -26.15 32.87
N HIS A 282 15.14 -26.84 32.24
CA HIS A 282 13.85 -27.17 32.84
C HIS A 282 13.49 -28.66 32.83
N PRO A 283 14.40 -29.60 33.13
CA PRO A 283 14.23 -31.03 32.85
C PRO A 283 13.04 -31.66 33.61
N ARG A 284 12.67 -31.11 34.76
CA ARG A 284 11.56 -31.59 35.61
C ARG A 284 10.21 -30.96 35.28
N LYS A 285 10.18 -29.83 34.56
CA LYS A 285 8.94 -29.18 34.14
C LYS A 285 8.36 -29.91 32.92
N THR A 286 7.04 -29.83 32.75
CA THR A 286 6.43 -30.31 31.51
C THR A 286 6.74 -29.37 30.36
N VAL A 287 6.82 -29.91 29.13
CA VAL A 287 7.04 -29.11 27.91
C VAL A 287 5.96 -28.02 27.80
N LEU A 288 4.73 -28.32 28.21
CA LEU A 288 3.62 -27.37 28.24
C LEU A 288 3.79 -26.24 29.25
N ALA A 289 4.33 -26.52 30.44
CA ALA A 289 4.46 -25.53 31.52
C ALA A 289 5.68 -24.61 31.36
N ALA A 290 6.63 -24.95 30.49
CA ALA A 290 7.84 -24.19 30.23
C ALA A 290 8.09 -24.10 28.73
N GLY A 291 7.28 -23.29 28.05
CA GLY A 291 7.47 -22.97 26.64
C GLY A 291 8.39 -21.77 26.40
N PRO A 292 8.80 -21.54 25.15
CA PRO A 292 9.53 -20.34 24.74
C PRO A 292 8.75 -19.05 25.06
N GLU A 293 9.42 -18.02 25.55
CA GLU A 293 8.79 -16.76 25.97
C GLU A 293 8.15 -16.00 24.80
N GLU A 294 8.69 -16.16 23.59
CA GLU A 294 8.21 -15.50 22.38
C GLU A 294 6.85 -16.04 21.90
N ILE A 295 6.44 -17.23 22.37
CA ILE A 295 5.22 -17.91 21.96
C ILE A 295 4.19 -17.83 23.10
N PRO A 296 3.04 -17.17 22.89
CA PRO A 296 1.97 -17.11 23.89
C PRO A 296 1.54 -18.51 24.36
N ALA A 297 1.33 -18.68 25.66
CA ALA A 297 1.03 -20.00 26.27
C ALA A 297 -0.13 -20.76 25.60
N ARG A 298 -1.19 -20.06 25.19
CA ARG A 298 -2.34 -20.65 24.49
C ARG A 298 -2.01 -21.14 23.07
N LEU A 299 -1.06 -20.50 22.40
CA LEU A 299 -0.54 -20.93 21.11
C LEU A 299 0.44 -22.09 21.31
N TRP A 300 1.30 -22.01 22.32
CA TRP A 300 2.23 -23.09 22.68
C TRP A 300 1.49 -24.40 22.98
N GLU A 301 0.40 -24.35 23.75
CA GLU A 301 -0.48 -25.49 24.00
C GLU A 301 -0.99 -26.12 22.69
N TYR A 302 -1.43 -25.29 21.74
CA TYR A 302 -1.88 -25.75 20.43
C TYR A 302 -0.74 -26.40 19.63
N LEU A 303 0.45 -25.81 19.61
CA LEU A 303 1.61 -26.33 18.88
C LEU A 303 2.12 -27.66 19.46
N ILE A 304 2.14 -27.81 20.78
CA ILE A 304 2.46 -29.09 21.44
C ILE A 304 1.46 -30.17 21.04
N ALA A 305 0.16 -29.85 21.08
CA ALA A 305 -0.88 -30.79 20.68
C ALA A 305 -0.74 -31.18 19.20
N LYS A 306 -0.48 -30.20 18.31
CA LYS A 306 -0.23 -30.41 16.88
C LYS A 306 1.02 -31.26 16.63
N ALA A 307 2.07 -31.09 17.43
CA ALA A 307 3.26 -31.92 17.42
C ALA A 307 2.98 -33.36 17.89
N GLY A 308 1.82 -33.66 18.49
CA GLY A 308 1.49 -34.98 19.03
C GLY A 308 2.25 -35.31 20.31
N LEU A 309 2.55 -34.29 21.13
CA LEU A 309 3.12 -34.45 22.46
C LEU A 309 2.01 -34.44 23.51
N LYS A 310 2.09 -35.35 24.50
CA LYS A 310 1.13 -35.38 25.59
C LYS A 310 1.43 -34.22 26.57
N PRO A 311 0.41 -33.58 27.16
CA PRO A 311 0.61 -32.45 28.09
C PRO A 311 1.54 -32.72 29.29
N GLY A 312 1.59 -33.98 29.74
CA GLY A 312 2.40 -34.41 30.89
C GLY A 312 3.86 -34.73 30.59
N VAL A 313 4.30 -34.71 29.32
CA VAL A 313 5.70 -35.01 28.98
C VAL A 313 6.61 -33.97 29.58
N ARG A 314 7.63 -34.42 30.32
CA ARG A 314 8.69 -33.55 30.85
C ARG A 314 9.76 -33.27 29.81
N TRP A 315 10.38 -32.11 29.90
CA TRP A 315 11.49 -31.73 29.02
C TRP A 315 12.61 -32.77 29.00
N GLY A 316 13.05 -33.25 30.17
CA GLY A 316 14.08 -34.28 30.28
C GLY A 316 13.68 -35.66 29.71
N GLU A 317 12.39 -35.89 29.49
CA GLU A 317 11.83 -37.15 28.98
C GLU A 317 11.43 -37.05 27.50
N THR A 318 11.58 -35.87 26.89
CA THR A 318 11.10 -35.60 25.52
C THR A 318 11.92 -36.39 24.50
N GLY A 319 13.25 -36.41 24.67
CA GLY A 319 14.19 -37.10 23.79
C GLY A 319 14.35 -36.43 22.41
N THR A 320 15.49 -36.70 21.76
CA THR A 320 15.92 -36.05 20.51
C THR A 320 14.89 -36.13 19.38
N LYS A 321 14.22 -37.28 19.21
CA LYS A 321 13.22 -37.46 18.14
C LYS A 321 12.06 -36.48 18.26
N ASN A 322 11.56 -36.27 19.47
CA ASN A 322 10.45 -35.35 19.72
C ASN A 322 10.89 -33.89 19.64
N LEU A 323 12.10 -33.56 20.12
CA LEU A 323 12.67 -32.23 19.98
C LEU A 323 12.85 -31.84 18.51
N ASN A 324 13.36 -32.75 17.67
CA ASN A 324 13.49 -32.51 16.23
C ASN A 324 12.12 -32.32 15.56
N ARG A 325 11.13 -33.14 15.93
CA ARG A 325 9.75 -32.97 15.43
C ARG A 325 9.15 -31.62 15.83
N LEU A 326 9.39 -31.18 17.05
CA LEU A 326 8.92 -29.90 17.56
C LEU A 326 9.63 -28.73 16.86
N ALA A 327 10.96 -28.80 16.68
CA ALA A 327 11.73 -27.82 15.91
C ALA A 327 11.23 -27.70 14.47
N GLY A 328 11.04 -28.83 13.78
CA GLY A 328 10.50 -28.85 12.42
C GLY A 328 9.10 -28.24 12.32
N LEU A 329 8.21 -28.54 13.29
CA LEU A 329 6.90 -27.90 13.37
C LEU A 329 7.03 -26.38 13.57
N LEU A 330 7.91 -25.92 14.46
CA LEU A 330 8.02 -24.51 14.81
C LEU A 330 8.59 -23.64 13.68
N ILE A 331 9.39 -24.23 12.80
CA ILE A 331 9.96 -23.56 11.62
C ILE A 331 9.06 -23.67 10.39
N HIS A 332 8.31 -24.77 10.28
CA HIS A 332 7.55 -25.12 9.08
C HIS A 332 6.11 -25.54 9.42
N ASP A 333 5.41 -24.66 10.13
CA ASP A 333 4.03 -24.89 10.53
C ASP A 333 3.07 -24.58 9.37
N GLU A 334 2.53 -25.62 8.73
CA GLU A 334 1.69 -25.46 7.53
C GLU A 334 0.20 -25.30 7.81
N TYR A 335 -0.45 -24.46 6.99
CA TYR A 335 -1.88 -24.17 7.00
C TYR A 335 -2.46 -24.08 5.58
N GLU A 336 -3.61 -24.72 5.36
CA GLU A 336 -4.38 -24.56 4.12
C GLU A 336 -5.07 -23.18 4.09
N ILE A 337 -4.77 -22.39 3.06
CA ILE A 337 -5.41 -21.09 2.81
C ILE A 337 -6.73 -21.35 2.07
N ARG A 338 -7.84 -20.80 2.60
CA ARG A 338 -9.19 -20.90 2.02
C ARG A 338 -9.70 -19.60 1.40
N GLY A 339 -8.82 -18.64 1.21
CA GLY A 339 -9.15 -17.36 0.61
C GLY A 339 -8.55 -16.19 1.37
N LYS A 340 -8.97 -15.00 0.95
CA LYS A 340 -8.67 -13.73 1.62
C LYS A 340 -9.83 -13.29 2.49
N TYR A 341 -9.49 -12.74 3.65
CA TYR A 341 -10.45 -11.99 4.45
C TYR A 341 -10.53 -10.55 3.94
N ARG A 342 -11.75 -10.07 3.70
CA ARG A 342 -12.01 -8.74 3.12
C ARG A 342 -12.59 -7.81 4.18
N TYR A 343 -11.77 -6.92 4.74
CA TYR A 343 -12.26 -5.71 5.39
C TYR A 343 -12.06 -4.50 4.46
N LYS A 344 -13.13 -4.06 3.79
CA LYS A 344 -13.09 -3.16 2.62
C LYS A 344 -12.38 -1.80 2.82
N ALA A 345 -12.21 -1.32 4.06
CA ALA A 345 -11.85 0.07 4.32
C ALA A 345 -10.34 0.39 4.22
N GLU A 346 -9.46 -0.62 4.20
CA GLU A 346 -8.00 -0.41 4.35
C GLU A 346 -7.16 -0.88 3.15
N PHE A 347 -7.80 -1.31 2.06
CA PHE A 347 -7.07 -1.91 0.95
C PHE A 347 -6.46 -0.92 -0.04
N VAL A 348 -5.36 -1.38 -0.62
CA VAL A 348 -4.74 -0.83 -1.82
C VAL A 348 -4.96 -1.83 -2.96
N THR A 349 -5.05 -1.30 -4.17
CA THR A 349 -5.21 -2.06 -5.40
C THR A 349 -3.84 -2.33 -6.02
N CYS A 350 -3.53 -3.58 -6.34
CA CYS A 350 -2.43 -3.95 -7.22
C CYS A 350 -2.97 -4.00 -8.66
N GLY A 351 -2.26 -3.42 -9.63
CA GLY A 351 -2.77 -3.23 -10.99
C GLY A 351 -3.27 -1.81 -11.22
N GLY A 352 -3.78 -1.54 -12.42
CA GLY A 352 -4.13 -0.20 -12.87
C GLY A 352 -3.60 0.08 -14.27
N VAL A 353 -3.48 1.35 -14.64
CA VAL A 353 -2.87 1.74 -15.93
C VAL A 353 -1.42 1.26 -15.96
N ALA A 354 -1.08 0.47 -16.99
CA ALA A 354 0.24 -0.12 -17.10
C ALA A 354 1.31 0.96 -17.24
N LEU A 355 2.45 0.76 -16.57
CA LEU A 355 3.57 1.70 -16.62
C LEU A 355 4.21 1.82 -18.01
N SER A 356 3.96 0.85 -18.90
CA SER A 356 4.33 0.91 -20.32
C SER A 356 3.68 2.11 -21.03
N ASN A 357 2.47 2.50 -20.62
CA ASN A 357 1.74 3.61 -21.23
C ASN A 357 2.32 4.98 -20.89
N VAL A 358 3.15 5.11 -19.85
CA VAL A 358 3.56 6.43 -19.32
C VAL A 358 5.06 6.67 -19.37
N SER A 359 5.42 7.94 -19.49
CA SER A 359 6.77 8.42 -19.27
C SER A 359 7.10 8.38 -17.78
N LEU A 360 8.16 7.67 -17.40
CA LEU A 360 8.54 7.58 -15.97
C LEU A 360 9.13 8.88 -15.41
N ASN A 361 9.43 9.86 -16.26
CA ASN A 361 9.93 11.17 -15.84
C ASN A 361 8.78 12.17 -15.67
N THR A 362 7.79 12.13 -16.55
CA THR A 362 6.76 13.18 -16.64
C THR A 362 5.37 12.70 -16.25
N LEU A 363 5.16 11.38 -16.12
CA LEU A 363 3.87 10.73 -15.94
C LEU A 363 2.85 10.96 -17.06
N GLU A 364 3.28 11.61 -18.15
CA GLU A 364 2.49 11.79 -19.36
C GLU A 364 2.34 10.46 -20.10
N CYS A 365 1.13 10.21 -20.61
CA CYS A 365 0.83 9.13 -21.51
C CYS A 365 1.69 9.26 -22.78
N ARG A 366 2.25 8.14 -23.22
CA ARG A 366 3.10 8.09 -24.42
C ARG A 366 2.28 8.21 -25.70
N ALA A 367 1.05 7.69 -25.68
CA ALA A 367 0.16 7.66 -26.84
C ALA A 367 -0.72 8.92 -26.94
N HIS A 368 -1.12 9.50 -25.81
CA HIS A 368 -2.05 10.63 -25.75
C HIS A 368 -1.39 11.84 -25.11
N LEU A 369 -0.97 12.78 -25.94
CA LEU A 369 -0.32 14.01 -25.52
C LEU A 369 -1.29 14.83 -24.64
N GLY A 370 -0.87 15.22 -23.43
CA GLY A 370 -1.69 15.99 -22.50
C GLY A 370 -2.50 15.15 -21.52
N LEU A 371 -2.43 13.82 -21.63
CA LEU A 371 -2.99 12.90 -20.64
C LEU A 371 -1.91 12.48 -19.65
N TYR A 372 -2.17 12.62 -18.35
CA TYR A 372 -1.26 12.27 -17.27
C TYR A 372 -1.93 11.33 -16.28
N PHE A 373 -1.14 10.55 -15.55
CA PHE A 373 -1.62 9.64 -14.52
C PHE A 373 -0.82 9.79 -13.23
N ALA A 374 -1.48 9.78 -12.07
CA ALA A 374 -0.79 9.83 -10.79
C ALA A 374 -1.53 9.07 -9.69
N GLY A 375 -0.76 8.62 -8.69
CA GLY A 375 -1.25 7.83 -7.57
C GLY A 375 -1.68 6.41 -7.97
N GLU A 376 -2.59 5.84 -7.18
CA GLU A 376 -3.05 4.43 -7.28
C GLU A 376 -3.87 4.13 -8.57
N ALA A 377 -3.99 5.10 -9.49
CA ALA A 377 -4.53 4.84 -10.84
C ALA A 377 -3.52 4.09 -11.73
N LEU A 378 -2.22 4.22 -11.43
CA LEU A 378 -1.14 3.49 -12.09
C LEU A 378 -0.93 2.13 -11.41
N ASP A 379 -0.29 1.19 -12.12
CA ASP A 379 0.21 -0.08 -11.54
C ASP A 379 1.42 0.16 -10.61
N VAL A 380 1.16 0.89 -9.52
CA VAL A 380 2.06 1.17 -8.41
C VAL A 380 1.28 1.03 -7.12
N ASP A 381 1.79 0.20 -6.23
CA ASP A 381 1.33 0.13 -4.86
C ASP A 381 2.50 -0.10 -3.92
N GLY A 382 2.31 0.33 -2.68
CA GLY A 382 3.24 0.11 -1.60
C GLY A 382 2.66 -0.73 -0.47
N ILE A 383 3.52 -1.14 0.46
CA ILE A 383 3.08 -1.76 1.70
C ILE A 383 2.46 -0.73 2.66
N THR A 384 1.94 -1.19 3.79
CA THR A 384 1.51 -0.30 4.89
C THR A 384 2.69 0.49 5.45
N GLY A 385 2.45 1.73 5.91
CA GLY A 385 3.48 2.58 6.52
C GLY A 385 3.66 3.96 5.86
N GLY A 386 2.65 4.48 5.17
CA GLY A 386 2.69 5.81 4.54
C GLY A 386 3.17 5.82 3.08
N PHE A 387 3.75 4.72 2.59
CA PHE A 387 4.29 4.62 1.22
C PHE A 387 3.29 4.91 0.10
N ASN A 388 2.04 4.43 0.22
CA ASN A 388 1.02 4.68 -0.80
C ASN A 388 0.62 6.16 -0.89
N LEU A 389 0.55 6.85 0.26
CA LEU A 389 0.30 8.29 0.28
C LEU A 389 1.51 9.05 -0.27
N GLN A 390 2.74 8.70 0.14
CA GLN A 390 3.97 9.26 -0.46
C GLN A 390 3.96 9.14 -1.98
N ALA A 391 3.61 7.97 -2.53
CA ALA A 391 3.50 7.77 -3.97
C ALA A 391 2.47 8.71 -4.60
N ALA A 392 1.29 8.86 -3.98
CA ALA A 392 0.25 9.76 -4.46
C ALA A 392 0.71 11.23 -4.49
N TRP A 393 1.32 11.72 -3.40
CA TRP A 393 1.81 13.11 -3.31
C TRP A 393 2.88 13.39 -4.35
N SER A 394 3.90 12.54 -4.39
CA SER A 394 5.07 12.73 -5.25
C SER A 394 4.69 12.65 -6.73
N MET A 395 3.83 11.69 -7.11
CA MET A 395 3.34 11.62 -8.48
C MET A 395 2.44 12.80 -8.84
N GLY A 396 1.60 13.27 -7.91
CA GLY A 396 0.79 14.47 -8.11
C GLY A 396 1.65 15.70 -8.38
N TYR A 397 2.73 15.86 -7.62
CA TYR A 397 3.73 16.91 -7.86
C TYR A 397 4.41 16.78 -9.22
N VAL A 398 4.95 15.60 -9.55
CA VAL A 398 5.66 15.36 -10.81
C VAL A 398 4.76 15.62 -12.02
N ALA A 399 3.50 15.17 -11.98
CA ALA A 399 2.53 15.44 -13.03
C ALA A 399 2.24 16.95 -13.18
N ALA A 400 2.10 17.66 -12.05
CA ALA A 400 1.91 19.12 -12.06
C ALA A 400 3.12 19.85 -12.67
N SER A 401 4.33 19.52 -12.23
CA SER A 401 5.58 20.13 -12.72
C SER A 401 5.80 19.83 -14.21
N ALA A 402 5.56 18.59 -14.64
CA ALA A 402 5.66 18.23 -16.06
C ALA A 402 4.67 19.00 -16.93
N LEU A 403 3.42 19.10 -16.48
CA LEU A 403 2.39 19.84 -17.20
C LEU A 403 2.71 21.34 -17.24
N ALA A 404 3.12 21.95 -16.13
CA ALA A 404 3.55 23.35 -16.08
C ALA A 404 4.72 23.62 -17.06
N SER A 405 5.75 22.78 -17.05
CA SER A 405 6.90 22.90 -17.96
C SER A 405 6.50 22.90 -19.42
N ARG A 406 5.52 22.06 -19.78
CA ARG A 406 5.01 21.97 -21.14
C ARG A 406 4.22 23.21 -21.55
N ILE A 407 3.53 23.84 -20.60
CA ILE A 407 2.78 25.08 -20.84
C ILE A 407 3.75 26.22 -21.11
N GLU A 408 4.86 26.28 -20.37
CA GLU A 408 5.91 27.28 -20.56
C GLU A 408 6.73 27.04 -21.83
N ASN A 409 6.98 25.77 -22.19
CA ASN A 409 7.78 25.39 -23.35
C ASN A 409 7.02 24.45 -24.31
N PRO A 410 6.09 24.98 -25.14
CA PRO A 410 5.28 24.16 -26.05
C PRO A 410 6.10 23.44 -27.15
N SER A 411 7.30 23.93 -27.45
CA SER A 411 8.16 23.53 -28.57
C SER A 411 9.51 22.88 -28.18
N GLY A 412 9.77 22.57 -26.90
CA GLY A 412 11.11 22.17 -26.40
C GLY A 412 11.15 20.91 -25.52
N SER A 413 12.33 20.27 -25.45
CA SER A 413 12.60 18.94 -24.85
C SER A 413 12.15 18.76 -23.39
N ARG A 414 11.69 17.55 -23.06
CA ARG A 414 11.21 17.05 -21.74
C ARG A 414 12.22 17.21 -20.59
N VAL A 415 12.47 18.42 -20.11
CA VAL A 415 13.27 18.67 -18.90
C VAL A 415 12.37 19.28 -17.83
N LEU A 416 12.30 18.64 -16.67
CA LEU A 416 11.60 19.15 -15.49
C LEU A 416 12.41 20.31 -14.87
N PRO A 417 11.78 21.40 -14.41
CA PRO A 417 12.47 22.46 -13.69
C PRO A 417 12.98 21.94 -12.35
N SER A 418 14.21 22.32 -11.99
CA SER A 418 14.79 22.12 -10.67
C SER A 418 14.10 23.03 -9.66
N VAL A 419 13.81 22.52 -8.47
CA VAL A 419 13.22 23.28 -7.36
C VAL A 419 14.18 24.41 -6.96
N THR A 420 13.80 25.66 -7.24
CA THR A 420 14.27 26.83 -6.49
C THR A 420 13.17 27.22 -5.51
N VAL A 421 13.49 27.12 -4.22
CA VAL A 421 12.66 27.59 -3.12
C VAL A 421 12.93 29.08 -2.99
N ASP A 422 11.90 29.92 -3.17
CA ASP A 422 11.86 31.27 -2.61
C ASP A 422 11.13 31.23 -1.25
#